data_AF-A0A3A6JKD0-F1
#
_entry.id   AF-A0A3A6JKD0-F1
#
_cell.length_a   1.000
_cell.length_b   1.000
_cell.length_c   1.000
_cell.angle_alpha   90.00
_cell.angle_beta   90.00
_cell.angle_gamma   90.00
#
_symmetry.space_group_name_H-M   'P 1'
#
loop_
_entity.id
_entity.type
_entity.pdbx_description
1 polymer ?
#
loop_
_entity_poly.entity_id
_entity_poly.type
_entity_poly.pdbx_seq_one_letter_code
_entity_poly.pdbx_strand_id
1 'polypeptide(L)'
;MPVTKSDIKILNYVHHRHFRPVTYMLLSGKFSKHEVNNLIKGELLSYVPVIVDYQGIPSEKLAAESAISLTKDGIYVVEQNQWFDTQYLLTQIIVPILVGVASAVITTVLLRLL
;
A
#
# COMPACT_ATOMS: atom_id res chain seq x y z
N MET A 1 13.10 -4.94 8.63
CA MET A 1 12.93 -3.55 9.13
C MET A 1 11.47 -3.38 9.54
N PRO A 2 11.16 -2.79 10.71
CA PRO A 2 9.77 -2.51 11.06
C PRO A 2 9.20 -1.47 10.07
N VAL A 3 8.09 -1.80 9.43
CA VAL A 3 7.41 -0.93 8.46
C VAL A 3 6.56 0.08 9.22
N THR A 4 6.76 1.37 8.94
CA THR A 4 6.02 2.46 9.57
C THR A 4 4.83 2.93 8.73
N LYS A 5 3.99 3.80 9.29
CA LYS A 5 2.88 4.43 8.53
C LYS A 5 3.39 5.34 7.40
N SER A 6 4.56 5.97 7.52
CA SER A 6 5.11 6.78 6.42
C SER A 6 5.60 5.89 5.29
N ASP A 7 6.24 4.76 5.62
CA ASP A 7 6.64 3.74 4.65
C ASP A 7 5.44 3.25 3.83
N ILE A 8 4.33 2.89 4.49
CA ILE A 8 3.10 2.44 3.84
C ILE A 8 2.54 3.51 2.88
N LYS A 9 2.66 4.80 3.21
CA LYS A 9 2.22 5.89 2.30
C LYS A 9 3.08 5.95 1.04
N ILE A 10 4.40 5.76 1.18
CA ILE A 10 5.33 5.75 0.04
C ILE A 10 5.02 4.54 -0.86
N LEU A 11 4.90 3.35 -0.26
CA LEU A 11 4.61 2.13 -1.00
C LEU A 11 3.25 2.19 -1.71
N ASN A 12 2.21 2.68 -1.04
CA ASN A 12 0.91 2.93 -1.67
C ASN A 12 1.00 3.92 -2.84
N TYR A 13 1.79 4.98 -2.70
CA TYR A 13 1.95 5.96 -3.78
C TYR A 13 2.57 5.35 -5.05
N VAL A 14 3.57 4.48 -4.89
CA VAL A 14 4.17 3.73 -5.99
C VAL A 14 3.16 2.72 -6.56
N HIS A 15 2.45 1.99 -5.69
CA HIS A 15 1.43 1.00 -6.07
C HIS A 15 0.36 1.60 -6.98
N HIS A 16 -0.26 2.72 -6.58
CA HIS A 16 -1.36 3.33 -7.33
C HIS A 16 -0.96 3.90 -8.69
N ARG A 17 0.34 3.99 -9.01
CA ARG A 17 0.85 4.55 -10.27
C ARG A 17 1.31 3.48 -11.28
N HIS A 18 0.58 2.37 -11.38
CA HIS A 18 0.87 1.27 -12.31
C HIS A 18 1.17 1.69 -13.76
N PHE A 19 0.51 2.74 -14.28
CA PHE A 19 0.64 3.17 -15.68
C PHE A 19 1.72 4.23 -15.93
N ARG A 20 2.25 4.89 -14.89
CA ARG A 20 3.24 5.95 -15.05
C ARG A 20 4.46 5.64 -14.18
N PRO A 21 5.63 5.38 -14.79
CA PRO A 21 6.83 5.06 -14.02
C PRO A 21 7.15 6.19 -13.04
N VAL A 22 7.37 5.81 -11.79
CA VAL A 22 7.76 6.73 -10.73
C VAL A 22 9.27 6.79 -10.70
N THR A 23 9.87 7.95 -10.95
CA THR A 23 11.33 8.10 -10.87
C THR A 23 11.79 8.38 -9.44
N TYR A 24 13.04 8.05 -9.13
CA TYR A 24 13.64 8.35 -7.83
C TYR A 24 13.59 9.85 -7.52
N MET A 25 13.83 10.72 -8.50
CA MET A 25 13.71 12.18 -8.35
C MET A 25 12.30 12.61 -7.94
N LEU A 26 11.28 12.05 -8.58
CA LEU A 26 9.89 12.39 -8.28
C LEU A 26 9.47 11.86 -6.89
N LEU A 27 9.92 10.65 -6.55
CA LEU A 27 9.62 10.04 -5.26
C LEU A 27 10.32 10.77 -4.11
N SER A 28 11.60 11.09 -4.27
CA SER A 28 12.43 11.80 -3.29
C SER A 28 12.20 13.31 -3.23
N GLY A 29 11.51 13.88 -4.23
CA GLY A 29 11.01 15.25 -4.17
C GLY A 29 9.70 15.35 -3.37
N LYS A 30 8.91 14.26 -3.33
CA LYS A 30 7.62 14.21 -2.62
C LYS A 30 7.75 13.69 -1.19
N PHE A 31 8.68 12.77 -0.95
CA PHE A 31 8.93 12.12 0.34
C PHE A 31 10.39 12.30 0.76
N SER A 32 10.71 12.01 2.02
CA SER A 32 12.09 12.12 2.50
C SER A 32 13.02 11.18 1.74
N LYS A 33 14.13 11.71 1.22
CA LYS A 33 15.21 10.92 0.60
C LYS A 33 15.66 9.77 1.49
N HIS A 34 15.75 10.01 2.80
CA HIS A 34 16.16 9.00 3.76
C HIS A 34 15.16 7.85 3.83
N GLU A 35 13.86 8.15 3.87
CA GLU A 35 12.80 7.12 3.91
C GLU A 35 12.79 6.30 2.61
N VAL A 36 12.85 6.97 1.46
CA VAL A 36 12.91 6.28 0.15
C VAL A 36 14.14 5.37 0.05
N ASN A 37 15.31 5.84 0.47
CA ASN A 37 16.53 5.03 0.46
C ASN A 37 16.46 3.85 1.44
N ASN A 38 15.82 4.02 2.58
CA ASN A 38 15.60 2.91 3.52
C ASN A 38 14.70 1.83 2.93
N LEU A 39 13.66 2.22 2.18
CA LEU A 39 12.77 1.27 1.50
C LEU A 39 13.46 0.52 0.36
N ILE A 40 14.40 1.17 -0.35
CA ILE A 40 15.26 0.53 -1.35
C ILE A 40 16.22 -0.47 -0.67
N LYS A 41 16.91 -0.04 0.40
CA LYS A 41 17.81 -0.90 1.18
C LYS A 41 17.09 -2.07 1.85
N GLY A 42 15.83 -1.86 2.23
CA GLY A 42 14.96 -2.88 2.82
C GLY A 42 14.28 -3.77 1.79
N GLU A 43 14.66 -3.68 0.51
CA GLU A 43 14.13 -4.50 -0.59
C GLU A 43 12.62 -4.42 -0.78
N LEU A 44 11.97 -3.35 -0.32
CA LEU A 44 10.55 -3.08 -0.55
C LEU A 44 10.33 -2.28 -1.85
N LEU A 45 11.35 -1.55 -2.27
CA LEU A 45 11.41 -0.85 -3.56
C LEU A 45 12.62 -1.37 -4.34
N SER A 46 12.41 -1.65 -5.62
CA SER A 46 13.48 -1.92 -6.58
C SER A 46 13.61 -0.74 -7.54
N TYR A 47 14.79 -0.61 -8.14
CA TYR A 47 15.02 0.34 -9.22
C TYR A 47 15.71 -0.32 -10.40
N VAL A 48 15.47 0.22 -11.60
CA VAL A 48 16.23 -0.14 -12.79
C VAL A 48 17.42 0.83 -12.91
N PRO A 49 18.66 0.33 -12.96
CA PRO A 49 19.82 1.17 -13.22
C PRO A 49 19.73 1.75 -14.63
N VAL A 50 19.89 3.07 -14.74
CA VAL A 50 19.81 3.80 -16.03
C VAL A 50 21.19 4.18 -16.55
N ILE A 51 22.19 4.18 -15.68
CA ILE A 51 23.56 4.56 -16.03
C ILE A 51 24.30 3.29 -16.45
N VAL A 52 24.93 3.31 -17.61
CA VAL A 52 25.95 2.34 -18.01
C VAL A 52 27.33 2.91 -17.72
N ASP A 53 28.23 2.06 -17.23
CA ASP A 53 29.63 2.42 -17.00
C ASP A 53 30.40 2.57 -18.33
N TYR A 54 31.68 2.92 -18.24
CA TYR A 54 32.56 3.08 -19.41
C TYR A 54 32.75 1.79 -20.23
N GLN A 55 32.33 0.64 -19.69
CA GLN A 55 32.38 -0.67 -20.34
C GLN A 55 31.03 -1.07 -20.94
N GLY A 56 30.01 -0.21 -20.84
CA GLY A 56 28.65 -0.50 -21.31
C GLY A 56 27.86 -1.40 -20.35
N ILE A 57 28.36 -1.64 -19.14
CA ILE A 57 27.70 -2.47 -18.12
C ILE A 57 26.77 -1.57 -17.30
N PRO A 58 25.51 -1.97 -17.03
CA PRO A 58 24.63 -1.22 -16.14
C PRO A 58 25.29 -1.01 -14.78
N SER A 59 25.63 0.25 -14.47
CA SER A 59 26.12 0.65 -13.17
C SER A 59 24.94 0.57 -12.20
N GLU A 60 25.07 -0.24 -11.15
CA GLU A 60 24.06 -0.38 -10.08
C GLU A 60 23.80 0.91 -9.29
N LYS A 61 24.40 2.05 -9.67
CA LYS A 61 24.15 3.34 -9.02
C LYS A 61 22.72 3.82 -9.25
N LEU A 62 22.05 4.13 -8.15
CA LEU A 62 20.77 4.81 -8.14
C LEU A 62 20.92 6.22 -8.74
N ALA A 63 20.24 6.46 -9.86
CA ALA A 63 20.22 7.75 -10.54
C ALA A 63 18.89 8.49 -10.28
N ALA A 64 18.84 9.79 -10.55
CA ALA A 64 17.64 10.60 -10.35
C ALA A 64 16.48 10.13 -11.26
N GLU A 65 16.84 9.72 -12.46
CA GLU A 65 15.99 9.20 -13.53
C GLU A 65 15.65 7.71 -13.37
N SER A 66 16.24 7.01 -12.40
CA SER A 66 15.95 5.59 -12.16
C SER A 66 14.47 5.38 -11.89
N ALA A 67 13.87 4.49 -12.66
CA ALA A 67 12.49 4.06 -12.45
C ALA A 67 12.43 3.19 -11.20
N ILE A 68 11.53 3.53 -10.29
CA ILE A 68 11.24 2.82 -9.04
C ILE A 68 9.99 1.98 -9.22
N SER A 69 10.05 0.73 -8.78
CA SER A 69 8.93 -0.20 -8.74
C SER A 69 8.86 -0.89 -7.37
N LEU A 70 7.70 -1.45 -7.05
CA LEU A 70 7.57 -2.31 -5.87
C LEU A 70 8.19 -3.68 -6.15
N THR A 71 8.86 -4.23 -5.15
CA THR A 71 9.23 -5.66 -5.14
C THR A 71 8.02 -6.49 -4.71
N LYS A 72 8.16 -7.83 -4.75
CA LYS A 72 7.11 -8.73 -4.25
C LYS A 72 6.80 -8.48 -2.77
N ASP A 73 7.84 -8.24 -1.96
CA ASP A 73 7.68 -7.95 -0.53
C ASP A 73 7.04 -6.57 -0.33
N GLY A 74 7.40 -5.58 -1.15
CA GLY A 74 6.73 -4.28 -1.18
C GLY A 74 5.24 -4.39 -1.50
N ILE A 75 4.85 -5.21 -2.47
CA ILE A 75 3.45 -5.48 -2.82
C ILE A 75 2.74 -6.16 -1.66
N TYR A 76 3.34 -7.20 -1.08
CA TYR A 76 2.77 -7.92 0.06
C TYR A 76 2.48 -6.99 1.25
N VAL A 77 3.43 -6.12 1.59
CA VAL A 77 3.26 -5.12 2.65
C VAL A 77 2.12 -4.15 2.33
N VAL A 78 2.01 -3.71 1.07
CA VAL A 78 0.89 -2.85 0.65
C VAL A 78 -0.43 -3.58 0.79
N GLU A 79 -0.55 -4.80 0.26
CA GLU A 79 -1.79 -5.59 0.29
C GLU A 79 -2.25 -5.92 1.72
N GLN A 80 -1.33 -6.32 2.60
CA GLN A 80 -1.63 -6.54 4.02
C GLN A 80 -2.19 -5.30 4.72
N ASN A 81 -1.74 -4.12 4.32
CA ASN A 81 -2.18 -2.84 4.89
C ASN A 81 -3.28 -2.17 4.06
N GLN A 82 -3.67 -2.74 2.91
CA GLN A 82 -4.80 -2.31 2.09
C GLN A 82 -6.09 -3.05 2.43
N TRP A 83 -6.01 -4.25 3.01
CA TRP A 83 -7.20 -5.04 3.27
C TRP A 83 -8.09 -4.40 4.34
N PHE A 84 -9.21 -3.87 3.83
CA PHE A 84 -10.45 -3.49 4.48
C PHE A 84 -10.30 -2.66 5.75
N ASP A 85 -10.77 -1.42 5.67
CA ASP A 85 -11.06 -0.62 6.85
C ASP A 85 -12.03 -1.43 7.73
N THR A 86 -11.47 -2.14 8.71
CA THR A 86 -12.18 -3.13 9.50
C THR A 86 -13.30 -2.45 10.27
N GLN A 87 -13.09 -1.17 10.61
CA GLN A 87 -14.08 -0.30 11.19
C GLN A 87 -15.24 -0.05 10.22
N TYR A 88 -14.98 0.23 8.94
CA TYR A 88 -16.01 0.37 7.91
C TYR A 88 -16.81 -0.94 7.72
N LEU A 89 -16.12 -2.07 7.62
CA LEU A 89 -16.77 -3.38 7.44
C LEU A 89 -17.67 -3.72 8.63
N LEU A 90 -17.17 -3.52 9.86
CA LEU A 90 -17.95 -3.72 11.08
C LEU A 90 -19.16 -2.79 11.15
N THR A 91 -18.96 -1.48 10.95
CA THR A 91 -20.01 -0.47 11.16
C THR A 91 -21.03 -0.42 10.03
N GLN A 92 -20.62 -0.56 8.78
CA GLN A 92 -21.51 -0.37 7.63
C GLN A 92 -22.08 -1.66 7.04
N ILE A 93 -21.50 -2.82 7.36
CA ILE A 93 -21.99 -4.11 6.86
C ILE A 93 -22.53 -4.97 8.01
N ILE A 94 -21.70 -5.26 9.02
CA ILE A 94 -22.08 -6.23 10.07
C ILE A 94 -23.18 -5.67 10.99
N VAL A 95 -23.06 -4.43 11.45
CA VAL A 95 -24.04 -3.81 12.37
C VAL A 95 -25.45 -3.75 11.77
N PRO A 96 -25.68 -3.25 10.53
CA PRO A 96 -27.01 -3.23 9.94
C PRO A 96 -27.66 -4.62 9.78
N ILE A 97 -26.86 -5.64 9.46
CA ILE A 97 -27.36 -7.03 9.37
C ILE A 97 -27.86 -7.51 10.73
N LEU A 98 -27.09 -7.29 11.80
CA LEU A 98 -27.49 -7.68 13.15
C LEU A 98 -28.75 -6.94 13.61
N VAL A 99 -28.85 -5.64 13.34
CA VAL A 99 -30.04 -4.84 13.66
C VAL A 99 -31.27 -5.33 12.88
N GLY A 100 -31.11 -5.67 11.61
CA GLY A 100 -32.17 -6.22 10.78
C GLY A 100 -32.67 -7.58 11.28
N VAL A 101 -31.76 -8.49 11.63
CA VAL A 101 -32.12 -9.79 12.19
C VAL A 101 -32.79 -9.65 13.56
N ALA A 102 -32.22 -8.85 14.46
CA ALA A 102 -32.79 -8.63 15.79
C ALA A 102 -34.19 -8.01 15.72
N SER A 103 -34.40 -7.01 14.85
CA SER A 103 -35.72 -6.39 14.70
C SER A 103 -36.75 -7.37 14.16
N ALA A 104 -36.41 -8.18 13.15
CA ALA A 104 -37.31 -9.21 12.62
C ALA A 104 -37.68 -10.26 13.68
N VAL A 105 -36.73 -10.71 14.50
CA VAL A 105 -36.97 -11.64 15.62
C VAL A 105 -37.90 -11.01 16.66
N ILE A 106 -37.65 -9.76 17.05
CA ILE A 106 -38.49 -9.05 18.02
C ILE A 106 -39.92 -8.90 17.48
N THR A 107 -40.07 -8.51 16.23
CA THR A 107 -41.38 -8.35 15.58
C THR A 107 -42.14 -9.67 15.52
N THR A 108 -41.48 -10.78 15.17
CA THR A 108 -42.14 -12.09 15.13
C THR A 108 -42.54 -12.60 16.51
N VAL A 109 -41.75 -12.34 17.54
CA VAL A 109 -42.12 -12.68 18.93
C VAL A 109 -43.31 -11.84 19.40
N LEU A 110 -43.30 -10.53 19.16
CA LEU A 110 -44.41 -9.63 19.48
C LEU A 110 -45.72 -10.04 18.79
N LEU A 111 -45.65 -10.37 17.50
CA LEU A 111 -46.80 -10.86 16.72
C LEU A 111 -47.35 -12.20 17.21
N ARG A 112 -46.55 -13.02 17.88
CA ARG A 112 -47.01 -14.29 18.46
C ARG A 112 -47.58 -14.14 19.87
N LEU A 113 -47.26 -13.05 20.57
CA LEU A 113 -47.72 -12.76 21.92
C LEU A 113 -49.01 -11.93 21.95
N LEU A 114 -49.29 -11.19 20.87
CA LEU A 114 -50.57 -10.51 20.58
C LEU A 114 -51.57 -11.48 19.95
#